data_AF-A0A8W8LH39-F1
#
_entry.id   AF-A0A8W8LH39-F1
#
_cell.length_a   1.000
_cell.length_b   1.000
_cell.length_c   1.000
_cell.angle_alpha   90.00
_cell.angle_beta   90.00
_cell.angle_gamma   90.00
#
_symmetry.space_group_name_H-M   'P 1'
#
loop_
_entity.id
_entity.type
_entity.pdbx_description
1 polymer ?
#
loop_
_entity_poly.entity_id
_entity_poly.type
_entity_poly.pdbx_seq_one_letter_code
_entity_poly.pdbx_strand_id
1 'polypeptide(L)'
;MDENPVLWQILDLYAASPLTMCRCSPILKSLTASLMIHFESSREKSARNTPKQLDAAAHLVTYLGKSRLLPAPLRYISELFHTSTSYEVYLLLLSVWRYMKEFPPTEDPDEVNTRACELRHLETIRAIMHNNIDKMGAFYGRFFSPFSSSD
;
A
#
# COMPACT_ATOMS: atom_id res chain seq x y z
N MET A 1 8.08 -9.93 -12.12
CA MET A 1 8.04 -8.60 -12.77
C MET A 1 9.43 -8.07 -13.05
N ASP A 2 10.42 -8.38 -12.21
CA ASP A 2 11.82 -7.96 -12.39
C ASP A 2 12.46 -8.36 -13.73
N GLU A 3 12.00 -9.46 -14.34
CA GLU A 3 12.47 -9.94 -15.64
C GLU A 3 11.83 -9.20 -16.84
N ASN A 4 10.79 -8.40 -16.60
CA ASN A 4 10.11 -7.66 -17.66
C ASN A 4 9.63 -6.27 -17.18
N PRO A 5 10.48 -5.23 -17.28
CA PRO A 5 10.16 -3.88 -16.81
C PRO A 5 8.97 -3.24 -17.54
N VAL A 6 8.62 -3.73 -18.74
CA VAL A 6 7.44 -3.26 -19.50
C VAL A 6 6.14 -3.51 -18.71
N LEU A 7 6.09 -4.56 -17.88
CA LEU A 7 4.93 -4.84 -17.04
C LEU A 7 4.61 -3.70 -16.08
N TRP A 8 5.63 -3.03 -15.55
CA TRP A 8 5.42 -1.87 -14.67
C TRP A 8 4.84 -0.67 -15.43
N GLN A 9 5.27 -0.46 -16.67
CA GLN A 9 4.73 0.60 -17.52
C GLN A 9 3.28 0.33 -17.92
N ILE A 10 2.94 -0.92 -18.23
CA ILE A 10 1.57 -1.33 -18.52
C ILE A 10 0.68 -1.13 -17.29
N LEU A 11 1.15 -1.53 -16.10
CA LEU A 11 0.40 -1.33 -14.85
C LEU A 11 0.20 0.15 -14.54
N ASP A 12 1.20 1.00 -14.76
CA ASP A 12 1.06 2.45 -14.56
C ASP A 12 0.03 3.05 -15.53
N LEU A 13 0.05 2.64 -16.81
CA LEU A 13 -0.96 3.04 -17.79
C LEU A 13 -2.36 2.61 -17.36
N TYR A 14 -2.50 1.38 -16.86
CA TYR A 14 -3.79 0.84 -16.43
C TYR A 14 -4.27 1.45 -15.11
N ALA A 15 -3.37 1.90 -14.24
CA ALA A 15 -3.68 2.52 -12.96
C ALA A 15 -4.51 3.82 -13.11
N ALA A 16 -4.56 4.41 -14.31
CA ALA A 16 -5.42 5.56 -14.61
C ALA A 16 -6.93 5.22 -14.61
N SER A 17 -7.30 3.94 -14.77
CA SER A 17 -8.69 3.49 -14.83
C SER A 17 -8.96 2.43 -13.75
N PRO A 18 -9.86 2.72 -12.77
CA PRO A 18 -10.28 1.75 -11.76
C PRO A 18 -10.79 0.44 -12.40
N LEU A 19 -11.56 0.53 -13.49
CA LEU A 19 -12.12 -0.63 -14.20
C LEU A 19 -11.02 -1.54 -14.75
N THR A 20 -10.00 -0.97 -15.39
CA THR A 20 -8.89 -1.75 -15.94
C THR A 20 -8.12 -2.45 -14.82
N MET A 21 -7.92 -1.77 -13.69
CA MET A 21 -7.23 -2.34 -12.54
C MET A 21 -8.03 -3.43 -11.83
N CYS A 22 -9.36 -3.37 -11.86
CA CYS A 22 -10.21 -4.47 -11.36
C CYS A 22 -9.93 -5.78 -12.10
N ARG A 23 -9.75 -5.71 -13.42
CA ARG A 23 -9.40 -6.88 -14.26
C ARG A 23 -7.99 -7.38 -13.99
N CYS A 24 -7.07 -6.48 -13.63
CA CYS A 24 -5.70 -6.83 -13.22
C CYS A 24 -5.60 -7.25 -11.75
N SER A 25 -6.70 -7.33 -11.00
CA SER A 25 -6.67 -7.63 -9.57
C SER A 25 -6.00 -8.96 -9.18
N PRO A 26 -6.06 -10.05 -9.95
CA PRO A 26 -5.32 -11.27 -9.62
C PRO A 26 -3.80 -11.06 -9.65
N ILE A 27 -3.31 -10.27 -10.62
CA ILE A 27 -1.90 -9.93 -10.77
C ILE A 27 -1.45 -9.08 -9.57
N LEU A 28 -2.23 -8.06 -9.21
CA LEU A 28 -1.95 -7.21 -8.06
C LEU A 28 -1.91 -8.02 -6.77
N LYS A 29 -2.91 -8.90 -6.54
CA LYS A 29 -2.95 -9.78 -5.38
C LYS A 29 -1.74 -10.73 -5.34
N SER A 30 -1.39 -11.35 -6.46
CA SER A 30 -0.21 -12.21 -6.54
C SER A 30 1.07 -11.45 -6.20
N LEU A 31 1.24 -10.23 -6.73
CA LEU A 31 2.39 -9.39 -6.45
C LEU A 31 2.45 -8.99 -4.96
N THR A 32 1.33 -8.55 -4.38
CA THR A 32 1.26 -8.24 -2.94
C THR A 32 1.68 -9.44 -2.10
N ALA A 33 1.15 -10.63 -2.40
CA ALA A 33 1.48 -11.85 -1.68
C ALA A 33 2.97 -12.21 -1.80
N SER A 34 3.55 -12.12 -3.00
CA SER A 34 4.98 -12.38 -3.21
C SER A 34 5.87 -11.41 -2.43
N LEU A 35 5.52 -10.11 -2.41
CA LEU A 35 6.26 -9.11 -1.63
C LEU A 35 6.12 -9.34 -0.13
N MET A 36 4.92 -9.69 0.34
CA MET A 36 4.70 -10.05 1.74
C MET A 36 5.57 -11.23 2.17
N ILE A 37 5.60 -12.32 1.39
CA ILE A 37 6.45 -13.49 1.69
C ILE A 37 7.93 -13.10 1.75
N HIS A 38 8.39 -12.25 0.83
CA HIS A 38 9.77 -11.76 0.83
C HIS A 38 10.08 -10.98 2.11
N PHE A 39 9.25 -9.99 2.47
CA PHE A 39 9.51 -9.14 3.61
C PHE A 39 9.31 -9.84 4.96
N GLU A 40 8.41 -10.82 5.03
CA GLU A 40 8.21 -11.68 6.21
C GLU A 40 9.43 -12.58 6.48
N SER A 41 10.04 -13.13 5.42
CA SER A 41 11.20 -14.02 5.52
C SER A 41 12.55 -13.29 5.56
N SER A 42 12.58 -12.00 5.20
CA SER A 42 13.79 -11.19 5.18
C SER A 42 14.27 -10.89 6.60
N ARG A 43 15.55 -11.19 6.86
CA ARG A 43 16.24 -10.89 8.13
C ARG A 43 16.92 -9.53 8.15
N GLU A 44 16.71 -8.73 7.11
CA GLU A 44 17.32 -7.42 6.98
C GLU A 44 16.75 -6.43 8.00
N LYS A 45 17.64 -5.70 8.68
CA LYS A 45 17.26 -4.70 9.69
C LYS A 45 16.62 -3.45 9.09
N SER A 46 16.79 -3.24 7.78
CA SER A 46 16.15 -2.16 7.04
C SER A 46 15.66 -2.70 5.71
N ALA A 47 14.45 -2.32 5.31
CA ALA A 47 13.90 -2.68 4.02
C ALA A 47 14.69 -2.07 2.85
N ARG A 48 15.50 -1.02 3.11
CA ARG A 48 16.42 -0.43 2.11
C ARG A 48 17.51 -1.39 1.64
N ASN A 49 17.78 -2.45 2.39
CA ASN A 49 18.76 -3.46 2.00
C ASN A 49 18.23 -4.39 0.90
N THR A 50 16.94 -4.35 0.59
CA THR A 50 16.31 -5.07 -0.54
C THR A 50 15.63 -4.07 -1.50
N PRO A 51 16.41 -3.19 -2.17
CA PRO A 51 15.87 -2.03 -2.89
C PRO A 51 14.90 -2.40 -4.00
N LYS A 52 15.14 -3.50 -4.72
CA LYS A 52 14.24 -3.96 -5.80
C LYS A 52 12.84 -4.28 -5.27
N GLN A 53 12.75 -5.02 -4.17
CA GLN A 53 11.49 -5.39 -3.55
C GLN A 53 10.82 -4.18 -2.88
N LEU A 54 11.62 -3.26 -2.33
CA LEU A 54 11.13 -2.01 -1.77
C LEU A 54 10.47 -1.12 -2.84
N ASP A 55 11.13 -0.95 -3.98
CA ASP A 55 10.62 -0.19 -5.13
C ASP A 55 9.36 -0.84 -5.69
N ALA A 56 9.37 -2.18 -5.83
CA ALA A 56 8.19 -2.94 -6.26
C ALA A 56 7.00 -2.75 -5.31
N ALA A 57 7.23 -2.75 -3.99
CA ALA A 57 6.18 -2.48 -3.00
C ALA A 57 5.67 -1.04 -3.10
N ALA A 58 6.56 -0.06 -3.24
CA ALA A 58 6.18 1.34 -3.39
C ALA A 58 5.35 1.59 -4.66
N HIS A 59 5.76 1.01 -5.79
CA HIS A 59 5.00 1.07 -7.04
C HIS A 59 3.63 0.42 -6.91
N LEU A 60 3.53 -0.77 -6.31
CA LEU A 60 2.27 -1.46 -6.06
C LEU A 60 1.29 -0.57 -5.28
N VAL A 61 1.71 -0.02 -4.14
CA VAL A 61 0.86 0.88 -3.33
C VAL A 61 0.45 2.12 -4.13
N THR A 62 1.37 2.68 -4.90
CA THR A 62 1.11 3.84 -5.77
C THR A 62 0.03 3.52 -6.80
N TYR A 63 0.10 2.37 -7.48
CA TYR A 63 -0.91 2.00 -8.48
C TYR A 63 -2.27 1.68 -7.87
N LEU A 64 -2.30 1.04 -6.70
CA LEU A 64 -3.54 0.84 -5.94
C LEU A 64 -4.17 2.18 -5.52
N GLY A 65 -3.34 3.16 -5.12
CA GLY A 65 -3.79 4.51 -4.80
C GLY A 65 -4.32 5.28 -6.03
N LYS A 66 -3.56 5.28 -7.14
CA LYS A 66 -3.94 5.95 -8.40
C LYS A 66 -5.27 5.42 -8.94
N SER A 67 -5.48 4.12 -8.84
CA SER A 67 -6.69 3.43 -9.31
C SER A 67 -7.88 3.48 -8.35
N ARG A 68 -7.76 4.22 -7.24
CA ARG A 68 -8.80 4.35 -6.19
C ARG A 68 -9.16 3.03 -5.51
N LEU A 69 -8.32 2.01 -5.63
CA LEU A 69 -8.48 0.73 -4.91
C LEU A 69 -8.01 0.83 -3.45
N LEU A 70 -7.24 1.86 -3.12
CA LEU A 70 -6.75 2.13 -1.77
C LEU A 70 -7.06 3.57 -1.37
N PRO A 71 -7.83 3.80 -0.28
CA PRO A 71 -8.20 5.14 0.17
C PRO A 71 -7.04 5.84 0.87
N ALA A 72 -7.19 7.15 1.11
CA ALA A 72 -6.36 7.82 2.10
C ALA A 72 -6.75 7.37 3.52
N PRO A 73 -5.79 7.22 4.46
CA PRO A 73 -4.36 7.47 4.31
C PRO A 73 -3.55 6.24 3.85
N LEU A 74 -4.18 5.07 3.65
CA LEU A 74 -3.49 3.84 3.23
C LEU A 74 -2.69 4.00 1.93
N ARG A 75 -3.15 4.82 0.98
CA ARG A 75 -2.40 5.11 -0.26
C ARG A 75 -1.05 5.80 -0.06
N TYR A 76 -0.77 6.32 1.14
CA TYR A 76 0.50 7.00 1.47
C TYR A 76 1.51 6.11 2.19
N ILE A 77 1.18 4.85 2.52
CA ILE A 77 2.06 4.01 3.35
C ILE A 77 3.44 3.76 2.74
N SER A 78 3.58 3.90 1.41
CA SER A 78 4.87 3.74 0.73
C SER A 78 5.89 4.77 1.17
N GLU A 79 5.46 5.91 1.72
CA GLU A 79 6.34 6.93 2.30
C GLU A 79 7.07 6.43 3.55
N LEU A 80 6.50 5.44 4.25
CA LEU A 80 7.08 4.87 5.46
C LEU A 80 8.17 3.82 5.15
N PHE A 81 8.11 3.20 3.97
CA PHE A 81 8.91 2.02 3.60
C PHE A 81 10.41 2.21 3.74
N HIS A 82 10.95 3.38 3.35
CA HIS A 82 12.39 3.65 3.45
C HIS A 82 12.90 3.76 4.89
N THR A 83 12.02 4.06 5.84
CA THR A 83 12.36 4.17 7.28
C THR A 83 12.03 2.91 8.07
N SER A 84 11.36 1.95 7.45
CA SER A 84 10.92 0.71 8.07
C SER A 84 11.96 -0.43 7.97
N THR A 85 11.88 -1.34 8.94
CA THR A 85 12.47 -2.68 8.85
C THR A 85 11.71 -3.53 7.82
N SER A 86 12.31 -4.64 7.37
CA SER A 86 11.62 -5.56 6.45
C SER A 86 10.30 -6.08 7.03
N TYR A 87 10.30 -6.45 8.31
CA TYR A 87 9.10 -6.96 8.97
C TYR A 87 7.99 -5.90 9.09
N GLU A 88 8.35 -4.64 9.35
CA GLU A 88 7.37 -3.55 9.34
C GLU A 88 6.79 -3.30 7.95
N VAL A 89 7.59 -3.39 6.88
CA VAL A 89 7.06 -3.33 5.50
C VAL A 89 6.09 -4.47 5.24
N TYR A 90 6.39 -5.69 5.72
CA TYR A 90 5.43 -6.79 5.68
C TYR A 90 4.11 -6.46 6.38
N LEU A 91 4.16 -5.92 7.60
CA LEU A 91 2.96 -5.54 8.36
C LEU A 91 2.15 -4.43 7.67
N LEU A 92 2.84 -3.45 7.06
CA LEU A 92 2.20 -2.40 6.27
C LEU A 92 1.50 -2.97 5.03
N LEU A 93 2.15 -3.88 4.30
CA LEU A 93 1.55 -4.59 3.16
C LEU A 93 0.39 -5.50 3.60
N LEU A 94 0.48 -6.11 4.78
CA LEU A 94 -0.60 -6.91 5.36
C LEU A 94 -1.84 -6.05 5.64
N SER A 95 -1.68 -4.81 6.11
CA SER A 95 -2.80 -3.86 6.23
C SER A 95 -3.46 -3.57 4.89
N VAL A 96 -2.68 -3.35 3.83
CA VAL A 96 -3.22 -3.18 2.46
C VAL A 96 -3.94 -4.43 1.98
N TRP A 97 -3.35 -5.61 2.21
CA TRP A 97 -3.93 -6.88 1.82
C TRP A 97 -5.29 -7.14 2.49
N ARG A 98 -5.38 -6.88 3.80
CA ARG A 98 -6.63 -6.98 4.56
C ARG A 98 -7.69 -6.03 4.01
N TYR A 99 -7.30 -4.78 3.75
CA TYR A 99 -8.20 -3.80 3.12
C TYR A 99 -8.70 -4.28 1.75
N MET A 100 -7.81 -4.76 0.87
CA MET A 100 -8.19 -5.28 -0.44
C MET A 100 -9.08 -6.53 -0.39
N LYS A 101 -9.00 -7.32 0.69
CA LYS A 101 -9.89 -8.47 0.92
C LYS A 101 -11.28 -8.04 1.37
N GLU A 102 -11.36 -7.02 2.21
CA GLU A 102 -12.62 -6.45 2.69
C GLU A 102 -13.34 -5.66 1.60
N PHE A 103 -12.58 -4.91 0.79
CA PHE A 103 -13.07 -4.09 -0.33
C PHE A 103 -12.49 -4.57 -1.67
N PRO A 104 -12.93 -5.75 -2.17
CA PRO A 104 -12.42 -6.30 -3.43
C PRO A 104 -12.70 -5.34 -4.59
N PRO A 105 -11.86 -5.31 -5.65
CA PRO A 105 -12.11 -4.44 -6.80
C PRO A 105 -13.49 -4.68 -7.43
N THR A 106 -14.21 -3.60 -7.72
CA THR A 106 -15.59 -3.61 -8.23
C THR A 106 -15.69 -2.70 -9.46
N GLU A 107 -16.57 -3.07 -10.40
CA GLU A 107 -16.86 -2.22 -11.57
C GLU A 107 -17.92 -1.14 -11.25
N ASP A 108 -18.57 -1.23 -10.08
CA ASP A 108 -19.58 -0.27 -9.62
C ASP A 108 -18.90 1.03 -9.12
N PRO A 109 -19.11 2.17 -9.81
CA PRO A 109 -18.49 3.44 -9.41
C PRO A 109 -18.97 3.95 -8.05
N ASP A 110 -20.21 3.65 -7.63
CA ASP A 110 -20.75 4.10 -6.36
C ASP A 110 -20.12 3.34 -5.19
N GLU A 111 -19.90 2.03 -5.38
CA GLU A 111 -19.15 1.22 -4.43
C GLU A 111 -17.67 1.66 -4.34
N VAL A 112 -17.05 2.12 -5.44
CA VAL A 112 -15.69 2.70 -5.40
C VAL A 112 -15.67 4.01 -4.60
N ASN A 113 -16.67 4.87 -4.74
CA ASN A 113 -16.72 6.18 -4.08
C ASN A 113 -17.05 6.09 -2.58
N THR A 114 -17.73 5.02 -2.16
CA THR A 114 -18.09 4.79 -0.75
C THR A 114 -16.98 4.14 0.08
N ARG A 115 -15.88 3.71 -0.56
CA ARG A 115 -14.71 3.12 0.11
C ARG A 115 -14.06 4.11 1.08
N ALA A 116 -14.31 3.90 2.36
CA ALA A 116 -13.68 4.65 3.43
C ALA A 116 -12.55 3.86 4.11
N CYS A 117 -11.61 4.57 4.71
CA CYS A 117 -10.63 3.99 5.62
C CYS A 117 -11.07 4.21 7.06
N GLU A 118 -11.47 3.14 7.75
CA GLU A 118 -11.75 3.20 9.19
C GLU A 118 -10.47 3.13 10.03
N LEU A 119 -10.58 3.55 11.30
CA LEU A 119 -9.46 3.55 12.25
C LEU A 119 -8.81 2.17 12.44
N ARG A 120 -9.60 1.08 12.42
CA ARG A 120 -9.09 -0.29 12.56
C ARG A 120 -8.06 -0.67 11.49
N HIS A 121 -8.18 -0.10 10.28
CA HIS A 121 -7.20 -0.33 9.21
C HIS A 121 -5.85 0.35 9.48
N LEU A 122 -5.84 1.33 10.37
CA LEU A 122 -4.68 2.18 10.66
C LEU A 122 -3.99 1.82 11.97
N GLU A 123 -4.52 0.90 12.77
CA GLU A 123 -3.94 0.53 14.07
C GLU A 123 -2.51 0.01 13.94
N THR A 124 -2.26 -0.89 12.98
CA THR A 124 -0.92 -1.40 12.69
C THR A 124 0.03 -0.29 12.24
N ILE A 125 -0.44 0.62 11.38
CA ILE A 125 0.33 1.78 10.91
C ILE A 125 0.67 2.69 12.08
N ARG A 126 -0.30 2.95 12.96
CA ARG A 126 -0.12 3.78 14.17
C ARG A 126 0.94 3.19 15.07
N ALA A 127 0.90 1.89 15.32
CA ALA A 127 1.88 1.21 16.16
C ALA A 127 3.30 1.30 15.57
N ILE A 128 3.45 1.07 14.26
CA ILE A 128 4.75 1.17 13.57
C ILE A 128 5.29 2.61 13.63
N MET A 129 4.45 3.60 13.33
CA MET A 129 4.84 5.01 13.39
C MET A 129 5.21 5.45 14.81
N HIS A 130 4.51 4.94 15.83
CA HIS A 130 4.81 5.24 17.22
C HIS A 130 6.14 4.61 17.67
N ASN A 131 6.41 3.36 17.27
CA ASN A 131 7.67 2.68 17.55
C ASN A 131 8.88 3.33 16.85
N ASN A 132 8.65 4.07 15.77
CA ASN A 132 9.67 4.78 15.00
C ASN A 132 9.42 6.30 14.98
N ILE A 133 8.90 6.85 16.08
CA ILE A 133 8.45 8.25 16.13
C ILE A 133 9.59 9.24 15.85
N ASP A 134 10.82 8.86 16.18
CA ASP A 134 12.05 9.61 15.88
C ASP A 134 12.27 9.84 14.39
N LYS A 135 11.81 8.91 13.53
CA LYS A 135 11.96 8.97 12.07
C LYS A 135 10.66 9.32 11.36
N MET A 136 9.53 8.85 11.89
CA MET A 136 8.23 8.91 11.24
C MET A 136 7.30 10.02 11.77
N GLY A 137 7.70 10.75 12.81
CA GLY A 137 6.88 11.78 13.45
C GLY A 137 6.37 12.86 12.49
N ALA A 138 7.20 13.27 11.52
CA ALA A 138 6.82 14.25 10.50
C ALA A 138 5.65 13.78 9.61
N PHE A 139 5.48 12.47 9.42
CA PHE A 139 4.40 11.91 8.61
C PHE A 139 3.10 11.74 9.43
N TYR A 140 3.13 11.80 10.75
CA TYR A 140 1.99 11.43 11.61
C TYR A 140 0.71 12.20 11.28
N GLY A 141 0.82 13.51 11.02
CA GLY A 141 -0.32 14.34 10.61
C GLY A 141 -0.95 13.89 9.28
N ARG A 142 -0.19 13.31 8.35
CA ARG A 142 -0.72 12.82 7.08
C ARG A 142 -1.62 11.59 7.24
N PHE A 143 -1.39 10.79 8.27
CA PHE A 143 -2.15 9.56 8.54
C PHE A 143 -3.25 9.75 9.60
N PHE A 144 -3.05 10.67 10.53
CA PHE A 144 -3.90 10.81 11.72
C PHE A 144 -4.32 12.24 12.04
N SER A 145 -4.06 13.23 11.17
CA SER A 145 -4.74 14.52 11.32
C SER A 145 -6.23 14.26 11.43
N PRO A 146 -6.94 15.00 12.31
CA PRO A 146 -8.38 14.86 12.43
C PRO A 146 -8.92 14.93 11.01
N PHE A 147 -9.70 13.93 10.60
CA PHE A 147 -10.44 13.94 9.35
C PHE A 147 -11.16 15.28 9.33
N SER A 148 -10.59 16.27 8.65
CA SER A 148 -11.16 17.59 8.57
C SER A 148 -12.40 17.35 7.75
N SER A 149 -13.53 17.25 8.45
CA SER A 149 -14.85 17.48 7.94
C SER A 149 -14.72 18.64 6.97
N SER A 150 -14.68 18.31 5.69
CA SER A 150 -14.71 19.27 4.61
C SER A 150 -16.04 18.96 3.96
N ASP A 151 -16.95 19.90 4.20
CA ASP A 151 -18.31 19.97 3.67
C ASP A 151 -18.41 19.67 2.17
#